data_AF-S6TZ06-F1
#
_entry.id   AF-S6TZ06-F1
#
_cell.length_a   1.000
_cell.length_b   1.000
_cell.length_c   1.000
_cell.angle_alpha   90.00
_cell.angle_beta   90.00
_cell.angle_gamma   90.00
#
_symmetry.space_group_name_H-M   'P 1'
#
loop_
_entity.id
_entity.type
_entity.pdbx_description
1 polymer ?
#
loop_
_entity_poly.entity_id
_entity_poly.type
_entity_poly.pdbx_seq_one_letter_code
_entity_poly.pdbx_strand_id
1 'polypeptide(L)'
;MAYVVAEGFGAFGFLSVFAAGFGLRQAEMRVTRSELPSEHVAQPVLGHMTAALEKGTVAKADDLSDSQLAAGVMMGDMLAFGSLVERAMEVLLITLLGAALASYWDWRAIGLGLALFCVIRPASVWLLVSRNLLNARQKALVGWFGIRGIGSLYYLCFALSHGLADDVGDVVIGMTLSVVALSILLHGISIQPLLERYERSTAAKLDT
;
A
#
# COMPACT_ATOMS: atom_id res chain seq x y z
N MET A 1 4.81 4.71 -19.42
CA MET A 1 5.46 5.92 -19.97
C MET A 1 6.17 6.74 -18.92
N ALA A 2 5.50 7.23 -17.87
CA ALA A 2 6.12 8.05 -16.81
C ALA A 2 7.42 7.43 -16.22
N TYR A 3 7.37 6.15 -15.84
CA TYR A 3 8.54 5.41 -15.31
C TYR A 3 9.76 5.45 -16.26
N VAL A 4 9.58 4.95 -17.49
CA VAL A 4 10.66 4.80 -18.48
C VAL A 4 11.25 6.15 -18.88
N VAL A 5 10.40 7.17 -19.01
CA VAL A 5 10.86 8.52 -19.33
C VAL A 5 11.72 9.08 -18.19
N ALA A 6 11.27 8.97 -16.94
CA ALA A 6 12.04 9.44 -15.80
C ALA A 6 13.37 8.70 -15.65
N GLU A 7 13.36 7.37 -15.80
CA GLU A 7 14.57 6.55 -15.75
C GLU A 7 15.56 6.91 -16.88
N GLY A 8 15.07 7.20 -18.09
CA GLY A 8 15.90 7.66 -19.20
C GLY A 8 16.62 8.98 -18.95
N PHE A 9 16.11 9.83 -18.04
CA PHE A 9 16.77 11.05 -17.58
C PHE A 9 17.59 10.85 -16.29
N GLY A 10 17.74 9.62 -15.81
CA GLY A 10 18.39 9.33 -14.52
C GLY A 10 17.59 9.81 -13.30
N ALA A 11 16.29 10.06 -13.46
CA ALA A 11 15.40 10.46 -12.39
C ALA A 11 14.70 9.25 -11.73
N PHE A 12 14.09 9.48 -10.57
CA PHE A 12 13.40 8.43 -9.82
C PHE A 12 12.11 7.98 -10.50
N GLY A 13 12.15 6.83 -11.19
CA GLY A 13 11.02 6.24 -11.91
C GLY A 13 9.76 6.03 -11.04
N PHE A 14 9.92 5.49 -9.82
CA PHE A 14 8.81 5.30 -8.87
C PHE A 14 8.13 6.61 -8.49
N LEU A 15 8.92 7.64 -8.20
CA LEU A 15 8.39 8.96 -7.83
C LEU A 15 7.61 9.58 -8.99
N SER A 16 8.07 9.38 -10.23
CA SER A 16 7.37 9.83 -11.43
C SER A 16 6.01 9.16 -11.60
N VAL A 17 5.93 7.84 -11.41
CA VAL A 17 4.65 7.10 -11.47
C VAL A 17 3.70 7.57 -10.37
N PHE A 18 4.20 7.76 -9.15
CA PHE A 18 3.41 8.31 -8.05
C PHE A 18 2.88 9.72 -8.36
N ALA A 19 3.74 10.61 -8.85
CA ALA A 19 3.36 11.96 -9.24
C ALA A 19 2.33 11.97 -10.38
N ALA A 20 2.45 11.07 -11.35
CA ALA A 20 1.49 10.91 -12.43
C ALA A 20 0.11 10.44 -11.90
N GLY A 21 0.10 9.47 -10.98
CA GLY A 21 -1.14 9.01 -10.33
C GLY A 21 -1.81 10.10 -9.49
N PHE A 22 -1.03 10.83 -8.69
CA PHE A 22 -1.52 11.98 -7.93
C PHE A 22 -2.06 13.08 -8.84
N GLY A 23 -1.35 13.37 -9.94
CA GLY A 23 -1.77 14.34 -10.95
C GLY A 23 -3.08 13.95 -11.63
N LEU A 24 -3.26 12.67 -11.96
CA LEU A 24 -4.51 12.14 -12.52
C LEU A 24 -5.67 12.35 -11.54
N ARG A 25 -5.48 12.01 -10.26
CA ARG A 25 -6.48 12.23 -9.21
C ARG A 25 -6.80 13.71 -9.02
N GLN A 26 -5.80 14.57 -9.07
CA GLN A 26 -6.00 16.01 -8.97
C GLN A 26 -6.76 16.58 -10.18
N ALA A 27 -6.49 16.07 -11.38
CA ALA A 27 -7.19 16.46 -12.61
C ALA A 27 -8.66 16.01 -12.56
N GLU A 28 -8.93 14.79 -12.11
CA GLU A 28 -10.29 14.28 -11.87
C GLU A 28 -11.08 15.21 -10.94
N MET A 29 -10.52 15.54 -9.76
CA MET A 29 -11.15 16.44 -8.79
C MET A 29 -11.47 17.83 -9.37
N ARG A 30 -10.61 18.36 -10.25
CA ARG A 30 -10.82 19.67 -10.89
C ARG A 30 -11.93 19.65 -11.95
N VAL A 31 -12.07 18.53 -12.66
CA VAL A 31 -13.05 18.37 -13.75
C VAL A 31 -14.43 18.02 -13.20
N THR A 32 -14.53 17.08 -12.27
CA THR A 32 -15.81 16.61 -11.73
C THR A 32 -16.39 17.56 -10.69
N ARG A 33 -15.54 18.36 -10.00
CA ARG A 33 -15.93 19.24 -8.86
C ARG A 33 -16.74 18.52 -7.77
N SER A 34 -16.73 17.18 -7.73
CA SER A 34 -17.35 16.39 -6.67
C SER A 34 -16.30 16.03 -5.62
N GLU A 35 -16.70 16.04 -4.35
CA GLU A 35 -15.86 15.53 -3.26
C GLU A 35 -15.74 14.00 -3.29
N LEU A 36 -16.67 13.33 -3.98
CA LEU A 36 -16.70 11.88 -4.16
C LEU A 36 -15.96 11.51 -5.46
N PRO A 37 -14.97 10.61 -5.42
CA PRO A 37 -14.30 10.11 -6.61
C PRO A 37 -15.28 9.50 -7.61
N SER A 38 -15.04 9.68 -8.90
CA SER A 38 -15.96 9.25 -9.98
C SER A 38 -16.14 7.72 -10.00
N GLU A 39 -15.16 6.97 -9.52
CA GLU A 39 -15.24 5.51 -9.32
C GLU A 39 -16.27 5.10 -8.24
N HIS A 40 -16.47 5.93 -7.20
CA HIS A 40 -17.50 5.70 -6.18
C HIS A 40 -18.90 6.11 -6.67
N VAL A 41 -18.96 7.03 -7.64
CA VAL A 41 -20.21 7.38 -8.34
C VAL A 41 -20.62 6.29 -9.35
N ALA A 42 -19.66 5.55 -9.91
CA ALA A 42 -19.88 4.45 -10.85
C ALA A 42 -20.07 3.06 -10.18
N GLN A 43 -19.81 2.94 -8.87
CA GLN A 43 -20.09 1.72 -8.10
C GLN A 43 -21.53 1.15 -8.24
N PRO A 44 -22.61 1.95 -8.44
CA PRO A 44 -23.95 1.39 -8.63
C PRO A 44 -24.09 0.54 -9.90
N VAL A 45 -23.23 0.71 -10.90
CA VAL A 45 -23.28 -0.01 -12.19
C VAL A 45 -22.37 -1.25 -12.18
N LEU A 46 -21.36 -1.31 -11.30
CA LEU A 46 -20.42 -2.43 -11.13
C LEU A 46 -20.96 -3.58 -10.26
N GLY A 47 -22.28 -3.65 -10.07
CA GLY A 47 -22.98 -4.62 -9.20
C GLY A 47 -22.83 -6.10 -9.57
N HIS A 48 -21.97 -6.45 -10.53
CA HIS A 48 -21.74 -7.83 -10.99
C HIS A 48 -20.44 -8.45 -10.45
N MET A 49 -19.56 -7.70 -9.76
CA MET A 49 -18.24 -8.24 -9.35
C MET A 49 -17.79 -8.00 -7.91
N THR A 50 -18.51 -7.22 -7.08
CA THR A 50 -18.13 -7.03 -5.66
C THR A 50 -19.31 -7.28 -4.72
N ALA A 51 -19.20 -8.34 -3.93
CA ALA A 51 -20.16 -8.68 -2.89
C ALA A 51 -19.99 -7.75 -1.68
N ALA A 52 -20.75 -6.64 -1.66
CA ALA A 52 -21.17 -5.93 -0.45
C ALA A 52 -22.31 -4.95 -0.81
N LEU A 53 -23.48 -5.53 -1.08
CA LEU A 53 -24.73 -4.85 -1.37
C LEU A 53 -25.32 -4.29 -0.06
N GLU A 54 -24.92 -3.09 0.39
CA GLU A 54 -25.71 -2.43 1.46
C GLU A 54 -25.66 -0.90 1.56
N LYS A 55 -24.99 -0.16 0.66
CA LYS A 55 -25.08 1.31 0.63
C LYS A 55 -25.28 1.89 -0.77
N GLY A 56 -26.27 1.37 -1.49
CA GLY A 56 -26.74 1.95 -2.75
C GLY A 56 -27.73 3.09 -2.51
N THR A 57 -27.26 4.28 -2.12
CA THR A 57 -28.07 5.51 -2.18
C THR A 57 -27.21 6.75 -2.44
N VAL A 58 -26.42 6.81 -3.51
CA VAL A 58 -26.05 8.11 -4.10
C VAL A 58 -25.86 7.97 -5.62
N ALA A 59 -26.55 8.85 -6.35
CA ALA A 59 -26.61 9.05 -7.81
C ALA A 59 -27.79 8.35 -8.50
N LYS A 60 -28.86 9.13 -8.69
CA LYS A 60 -29.96 8.84 -9.61
C LYS A 60 -29.36 8.72 -11.01
N ALA A 61 -29.52 7.57 -11.66
CA ALA A 61 -28.99 7.28 -12.99
C ALA A 61 -29.50 8.24 -14.10
N ASP A 62 -30.44 9.13 -13.79
CA ASP A 62 -31.09 10.06 -14.73
C ASP A 62 -30.25 11.31 -15.11
N ASP A 63 -29.13 11.60 -14.44
CA ASP A 63 -28.38 12.86 -14.62
C ASP A 63 -27.01 12.71 -15.33
N LEU A 64 -26.62 11.50 -15.77
CA LEU A 64 -25.35 11.25 -16.44
C LEU A 64 -25.56 11.13 -17.96
N SER A 65 -24.82 11.92 -18.75
CA SER A 65 -24.81 11.73 -20.21
C SER A 65 -24.21 10.36 -20.57
N ASP A 66 -24.65 9.76 -21.69
CA ASP A 66 -24.14 8.47 -22.18
C ASP A 66 -22.60 8.41 -22.26
N SER A 67 -21.97 9.55 -22.60
CA SER A 67 -20.51 9.67 -22.64
C SER A 67 -19.85 9.60 -21.25
N GLN A 68 -20.49 10.15 -20.21
CA GLN A 68 -19.98 10.09 -18.84
C GLN A 68 -20.13 8.68 -18.26
N LEU A 69 -21.24 8.00 -18.59
CA LEU A 69 -21.46 6.61 -18.18
C LEU A 69 -20.42 5.68 -18.84
N ALA A 70 -20.18 5.82 -20.15
CA ALA A 70 -19.16 5.05 -20.85
C ALA A 70 -17.74 5.29 -20.28
N ALA A 71 -17.39 6.55 -20.01
CA ALA A 71 -16.10 6.88 -19.39
C ALA A 71 -15.96 6.29 -17.98
N GLY A 72 -17.02 6.32 -17.18
CA GLY A 72 -17.06 5.75 -15.83
C GLY A 72 -16.87 4.23 -15.83
N VAL A 73 -17.54 3.52 -16.74
CA VAL A 73 -17.39 2.07 -16.90
C VAL A 73 -15.96 1.71 -17.31
N MET A 74 -15.37 2.41 -18.30
CA MET A 74 -14.00 2.15 -18.74
C MET A 74 -12.96 2.40 -17.63
N MET A 75 -13.12 3.46 -16.83
CA MET A 75 -12.25 3.69 -15.67
C MET A 75 -12.41 2.59 -14.61
N GLY A 76 -13.65 2.17 -14.34
CA GLY A 76 -13.95 1.07 -13.42
C GLY A 76 -13.26 -0.23 -13.82
N ASP A 77 -13.37 -0.62 -15.09
CA ASP A 77 -12.71 -1.82 -15.63
C ASP A 77 -11.18 -1.72 -15.57
N MET A 78 -10.61 -0.55 -15.88
CA MET A 78 -9.16 -0.32 -15.80
C MET A 78 -8.64 -0.45 -14.36
N LEU A 79 -9.37 0.09 -13.38
CA LEU A 79 -9.03 -0.04 -11.95
C LEU A 79 -9.17 -1.49 -11.46
N ALA A 80 -10.22 -2.19 -11.89
CA ALA A 80 -10.43 -3.60 -11.55
C ALA A 80 -9.34 -4.50 -12.11
N PHE A 81 -8.97 -4.30 -13.38
CA PHE A 81 -7.85 -4.99 -14.01
C PHE A 81 -6.54 -4.69 -13.29
N GLY A 82 -6.25 -3.42 -12.99
CA GLY A 82 -5.08 -3.01 -12.22
C GLY A 82 -5.01 -3.71 -10.86
N SER A 83 -6.14 -3.78 -10.15
CA SER A 83 -6.25 -4.47 -8.86
C SER A 83 -6.00 -5.98 -8.97
N LEU A 84 -6.47 -6.61 -10.05
CA LEU A 84 -6.20 -8.03 -10.30
C LEU A 84 -4.72 -8.28 -10.55
N VAL A 85 -4.07 -7.44 -11.37
CA VAL A 85 -2.63 -7.52 -11.63
C VAL A 85 -1.85 -7.30 -10.34
N GLU A 86 -2.22 -6.31 -9.54
CA GLU A 86 -1.58 -6.03 -8.24
C GLU A 86 -1.66 -7.24 -7.31
N ARG A 87 -2.85 -7.82 -7.12
CA ARG A 87 -3.04 -9.02 -6.29
C ARG A 87 -2.28 -10.22 -6.82
N ALA A 88 -2.26 -10.43 -8.14
CA ALA A 88 -1.51 -11.52 -8.76
C ALA A 88 0.00 -11.36 -8.54
N MET A 89 0.52 -10.14 -8.67
CA MET A 89 1.92 -9.82 -8.39
C MET A 89 2.26 -9.93 -6.91
N GLU A 90 1.36 -9.54 -6.00
CA GLU A 90 1.55 -9.72 -4.57
C GLU A 90 1.69 -11.19 -4.20
N VAL A 91 0.76 -12.04 -4.67
CA VAL A 91 0.81 -13.49 -4.43
C VAL A 91 2.08 -14.10 -5.01
N LEU A 92 2.45 -13.71 -6.23
CA LEU A 92 3.70 -14.14 -6.87
C LEU A 92 4.93 -13.77 -6.02
N LEU A 93 5.03 -12.50 -5.60
CA LEU A 93 6.18 -12.00 -4.83
C LEU A 93 6.28 -12.66 -3.46
N ILE A 94 5.16 -12.83 -2.76
CA ILE A 94 5.13 -13.51 -1.45
C ILE A 94 5.52 -14.98 -1.60
N THR A 95 5.06 -15.65 -2.67
CA THR A 95 5.41 -17.05 -2.95
C THR A 95 6.91 -17.19 -3.23
N LEU A 96 7.47 -16.31 -4.06
CA LEU A 96 8.91 -16.29 -4.35
C LEU A 96 9.74 -15.97 -3.11
N LEU A 97 9.28 -15.02 -2.28
CA LEU A 97 9.92 -14.71 -1.00
C LEU A 97 9.95 -15.94 -0.10
N GLY A 98 8.84 -16.65 0.03
CA GLY A 98 8.76 -17.88 0.83
C GLY A 98 9.71 -18.97 0.33
N ALA A 99 9.79 -19.16 -0.99
CA ALA A 99 10.73 -20.12 -1.60
C ALA A 99 12.19 -19.71 -1.36
N ALA A 100 12.55 -18.44 -1.55
CA ALA A 100 13.89 -17.93 -1.31
C ALA A 100 14.30 -18.04 0.16
N LEU A 101 13.35 -17.87 1.08
CA LEU A 101 13.59 -17.94 2.52
C LEU A 101 14.14 -19.31 2.96
N ALA A 102 13.80 -20.38 2.25
CA ALA A 102 14.33 -21.72 2.54
C ALA A 102 15.87 -21.80 2.43
N SER A 103 16.47 -20.97 1.58
CA SER A 103 17.93 -20.94 1.36
C SER A 103 18.62 -19.79 2.06
N TYR A 104 17.92 -18.66 2.24
CA TYR A 104 18.51 -17.41 2.71
C TYR A 104 18.04 -16.98 4.11
N TRP A 105 17.40 -17.87 4.87
CA TRP A 105 16.96 -17.52 6.23
C TRP A 105 18.15 -17.17 7.14
N ASP A 106 18.11 -15.97 7.71
CA ASP A 106 19.06 -15.50 8.72
C ASP A 106 18.37 -15.20 10.05
N TRP A 107 18.72 -15.92 11.11
CA TRP A 107 18.17 -15.72 12.46
C TRP A 107 18.52 -14.34 13.05
N ARG A 108 19.64 -13.73 12.65
CA ARG A 108 20.06 -12.39 13.12
C ARG A 108 19.02 -11.33 12.74
N ALA A 109 18.24 -11.58 11.69
CA ALA A 109 17.16 -10.72 11.25
C ALA A 109 16.02 -10.58 12.28
N ILE A 110 15.86 -11.51 13.23
CA ILE A 110 14.84 -11.36 14.28
C ILE A 110 15.13 -10.16 15.17
N GLY A 111 16.37 -10.04 15.64
CA GLY A 111 16.78 -8.90 16.48
C GLY A 111 16.68 -7.59 15.73
N LEU A 112 17.16 -7.56 14.48
CA LEU A 112 17.05 -6.40 13.62
C LEU A 112 15.59 -6.03 13.32
N GLY A 113 14.76 -7.02 12.97
CA GLY A 113 13.33 -6.83 12.69
C GLY A 113 12.59 -6.25 13.88
N LEU A 114 12.76 -6.83 15.07
CA LEU A 114 12.16 -6.31 16.30
C LEU A 114 12.60 -4.87 16.59
N ALA A 115 13.88 -4.54 16.42
CA ALA A 115 14.36 -3.17 16.59
C ALA A 115 13.71 -2.22 15.56
N LEU A 116 13.60 -2.63 14.30
CA LEU A 116 12.98 -1.82 13.25
C LEU A 116 11.49 -1.59 13.48
N PHE A 117 10.75 -2.62 13.88
CA PHE A 117 9.29 -2.58 14.00
C PHE A 117 8.83 -1.98 15.33
N CYS A 118 9.46 -2.36 16.44
CA CYS A 118 8.99 -1.98 17.78
C CYS A 118 9.64 -0.71 18.31
N VAL A 119 10.80 -0.30 17.79
CA VAL A 119 11.56 0.85 18.30
C VAL A 119 11.68 1.93 17.24
N ILE A 120 12.39 1.64 16.14
CA ILE A 120 12.79 2.66 15.17
C ILE A 120 11.56 3.28 14.50
N ARG A 121 10.61 2.46 14.05
CA ARG A 121 9.42 2.95 13.36
C ARG A 121 8.48 3.74 14.28
N PRO A 122 8.07 3.25 15.47
CA PRO A 122 7.29 4.04 16.41
C PRO A 122 7.99 5.33 16.83
N ALA A 123 9.29 5.29 17.14
CA ALA A 123 10.05 6.48 17.50
C ALA A 123 10.03 7.52 16.36
N SER A 124 10.22 7.09 15.11
CA SER A 124 10.15 7.97 13.94
C SER A 124 8.79 8.67 13.84
N VAL A 125 7.69 7.91 13.94
CA VAL A 125 6.33 8.50 13.91
C VAL A 125 6.10 9.45 15.08
N TRP A 126 6.64 9.12 16.25
CA TRP A 126 6.51 9.97 17.43
C TRP A 126 7.24 11.30 17.31
N LEU A 127 8.39 11.31 16.66
CA LEU A 127 9.19 12.51 16.41
C LEU A 127 8.66 13.35 15.24
N LEU A 128 8.21 12.72 14.16
CA LEU A 128 7.79 13.41 12.93
C LEU A 128 6.34 13.89 12.97
N VAL A 129 5.44 13.16 13.62
CA VAL A 129 4.00 13.51 13.61
C VAL A 129 3.65 14.37 14.81
N SER A 130 3.21 15.60 14.54
CA SER A 130 2.75 16.53 15.58
C SER A 130 1.53 15.98 16.32
N ARG A 131 1.43 16.30 17.62
CA ARG A 131 0.31 15.89 18.48
C ARG A 131 -1.03 16.50 18.06
N ASN A 132 -1.02 17.59 17.30
CA ASN A 132 -2.23 18.24 16.81
C ASN A 132 -2.88 17.47 15.64
N LEU A 133 -2.13 16.59 14.97
CA LEU A 133 -2.62 15.77 13.86
C LEU A 133 -3.18 14.43 14.36
N LEU A 134 -2.45 13.77 15.27
CA LEU A 134 -2.79 12.43 15.76
C LEU A 134 -2.61 12.32 17.28
N ASN A 135 -3.60 11.70 17.92
CA ASN A 135 -3.56 11.32 19.33
C ASN A 135 -2.54 10.21 19.59
N ALA A 136 -2.09 10.04 20.84
CA ALA A 136 -1.06 9.05 21.20
C ALA A 136 -1.39 7.61 20.74
N ARG A 137 -2.66 7.20 20.83
CA ARG A 137 -3.13 5.89 20.34
C ARG A 137 -3.04 5.77 18.82
N GLN A 138 -3.41 6.82 18.10
CA GLN A 138 -3.31 6.86 16.63
C GLN A 138 -1.84 6.88 16.19
N LYS A 139 -0.96 7.60 16.89
CA LYS A 139 0.49 7.56 16.63
C LYS A 139 1.08 6.18 16.85
N ALA A 140 0.63 5.44 17.87
CA ALA A 140 1.03 4.06 18.09
C ALA A 140 0.56 3.14 16.95
N LEU A 141 -0.69 3.27 16.50
CA LEU A 141 -1.23 2.52 15.36
C LEU A 141 -0.46 2.80 14.06
N VAL A 142 -0.25 4.08 13.74
CA VAL A 142 0.51 4.50 12.55
C VAL A 142 1.98 4.06 12.64
N GLY A 143 2.55 4.07 13.86
CA GLY A 143 3.87 3.51 14.13
C GLY A 143 3.94 2.00 13.87
N TRP A 144 2.87 1.28 14.16
CA TRP A 144 2.78 -0.17 13.94
C TRP A 144 2.47 -0.53 12.48
N PHE A 145 1.69 0.24 11.72
CA PHE A 145 1.30 -0.09 10.33
C PHE A 145 2.40 0.06 9.27
N GLY A 146 3.67 0.07 9.68
CA GLY A 146 4.82 0.18 8.78
C GLY A 146 5.27 -1.16 8.22
N ILE A 147 4.43 -1.85 7.44
CA ILE A 147 4.83 -3.10 6.78
C ILE A 147 6.03 -2.83 5.87
N ARG A 148 7.16 -3.50 6.12
CA ARG A 148 8.25 -3.59 5.16
C ARG A 148 7.88 -4.57 4.06
N GLY A 149 8.07 -4.16 2.81
CA GLY A 149 7.62 -4.92 1.67
C GLY A 149 8.48 -4.71 0.43
N ILE A 150 7.81 -4.52 -0.71
CA ILE A 150 8.35 -4.53 -2.07
C ILE A 150 9.49 -3.51 -2.26
N GLY A 151 9.42 -2.34 -1.62
CA GLY A 151 10.48 -1.34 -1.70
C GLY A 151 11.83 -1.83 -1.18
N SER A 152 11.85 -2.66 -0.13
CA SER A 152 13.10 -3.26 0.38
C SER A 152 13.69 -4.25 -0.64
N LEU A 153 12.83 -5.03 -1.31
CA LEU A 153 13.25 -5.96 -2.36
C LEU A 153 13.80 -5.21 -3.58
N TYR A 154 13.19 -4.08 -3.94
CA TYR A 154 13.73 -3.20 -4.99
C TYR A 154 15.15 -2.74 -4.65
N TYR A 155 15.39 -2.24 -3.44
CA TYR A 155 16.73 -1.80 -3.05
C TYR A 155 17.74 -2.95 -2.94
N LEU A 156 17.29 -4.15 -2.56
CA LEU A 156 18.12 -5.36 -2.61
C LEU A 156 18.56 -5.65 -4.05
N CYS A 157 17.60 -5.75 -4.98
CA CYS A 157 17.91 -5.99 -6.40
C CYS A 157 18.78 -4.88 -6.99
N PHE A 158 18.53 -3.62 -6.61
CA PHE A 158 19.33 -2.48 -7.01
C PHE A 158 20.78 -2.61 -6.52
N ALA A 159 20.99 -2.93 -5.24
CA ALA A 159 22.34 -3.09 -4.69
C ALA A 159 23.09 -4.25 -5.39
N LEU A 160 22.40 -5.38 -5.62
CA LEU A 160 22.96 -6.53 -6.32
C LEU A 160 23.35 -6.20 -7.77
N SER A 161 22.51 -5.44 -8.49
CA SER A 161 22.80 -5.06 -9.89
C SER A 161 23.93 -4.04 -10.04
N HIS A 162 24.31 -3.35 -8.95
CA HIS A 162 25.36 -2.34 -8.95
C HIS A 162 26.72 -2.86 -8.44
N GLY A 163 26.89 -4.19 -8.32
CA GLY A 163 28.18 -4.81 -8.01
C GLY A 163 28.48 -4.89 -6.52
N LEU A 164 27.54 -5.41 -5.74
CA LEU A 164 27.78 -5.76 -4.35
C LEU A 164 28.80 -6.90 -4.26
N ALA A 165 29.78 -6.79 -3.35
CA ALA A 165 30.76 -7.85 -3.14
C ALA A 165 30.07 -9.14 -2.67
N ASP A 166 30.51 -10.29 -3.17
CA ASP A 166 29.82 -11.58 -2.97
C ASP A 166 29.67 -11.95 -1.47
N ASP A 167 30.68 -11.64 -0.65
CA ASP A 167 30.70 -11.87 0.79
C ASP A 167 29.66 -11.03 1.55
N VAL A 168 29.36 -9.83 1.04
CA VAL A 168 28.32 -8.94 1.57
C VAL A 168 26.95 -9.29 0.98
N GLY A 169 26.92 -9.80 -0.25
CA GLY A 169 25.72 -10.17 -0.99
C GLY A 169 24.82 -11.13 -0.23
N ASP A 170 25.36 -12.28 0.19
CA ASP A 170 24.60 -13.31 0.90
C ASP A 170 24.01 -12.80 2.23
N VAL A 171 24.79 -11.99 2.96
CA VAL A 171 24.34 -11.39 4.24
C VAL A 171 23.21 -10.40 4.00
N VAL A 172 23.34 -9.53 2.99
CA VAL A 172 22.33 -8.51 2.68
C VAL A 172 21.05 -9.16 2.14
N ILE A 173 21.17 -10.19 1.30
CA ILE A 173 20.03 -11.00 0.83
C ILE A 173 19.33 -11.63 2.03
N GLY A 174 20.04 -12.40 2.85
CA GLY A 174 19.44 -13.14 3.96
C GLY A 174 18.79 -12.23 4.99
N MET A 175 19.48 -11.16 5.39
CA MET A 175 18.93 -10.16 6.32
C MET A 175 17.68 -9.47 5.75
N THR A 176 17.71 -9.07 4.48
CA THR A 176 16.59 -8.34 3.88
C THR A 176 15.37 -9.24 3.71
N LEU A 177 15.54 -10.44 3.16
CA LEU A 177 14.45 -11.40 2.96
C LEU A 177 13.83 -11.82 4.30
N SER A 178 14.65 -12.13 5.30
CA SER A 178 14.16 -12.49 6.64
C SER A 178 13.42 -11.34 7.34
N VAL A 179 13.93 -10.10 7.28
CA VAL A 179 13.21 -8.94 7.86
C VAL A 179 11.88 -8.69 7.13
N VAL A 180 11.85 -8.79 5.79
CA VAL A 180 10.60 -8.62 5.03
C VAL A 180 9.61 -9.72 5.39
N ALA A 181 10.03 -10.98 5.46
CA ALA A 181 9.18 -12.10 5.85
C ALA A 181 8.61 -11.92 7.26
N LEU A 182 9.44 -11.58 8.24
CA LEU A 182 9.01 -11.27 9.61
C LEU A 182 8.01 -10.12 9.64
N SER A 183 8.24 -9.08 8.85
CA SER A 183 7.33 -7.94 8.74
C SER A 183 5.96 -8.37 8.20
N ILE A 184 5.92 -9.14 7.12
CA ILE A 184 4.68 -9.61 6.51
C ILE A 184 3.90 -10.48 7.50
N LEU A 185 4.56 -11.40 8.20
CA LEU A 185 3.93 -12.27 9.19
C LEU A 185 3.38 -11.47 10.39
N LEU A 186 4.23 -10.66 11.02
CA LEU A 186 3.85 -9.92 12.23
C LEU A 186 2.74 -8.91 11.95
N HIS A 187 2.86 -8.13 10.88
CA HIS A 187 1.87 -7.11 10.56
C HIS A 187 0.64 -7.68 9.86
N GLY A 188 0.80 -8.64 8.95
CA GLY A 188 -0.31 -9.29 8.26
C GLY A 188 -1.31 -9.93 9.22
N ILE A 189 -0.83 -10.54 10.32
CA ILE A 189 -1.69 -11.13 11.34
C ILE A 189 -2.26 -10.06 12.30
N SER A 190 -1.51 -9.00 12.60
CA SER A 190 -1.87 -8.06 13.67
C SER A 190 -2.67 -6.84 13.24
N ILE A 191 -2.59 -6.41 11.98
CA ILE A 191 -3.21 -5.15 11.53
C ILE A 191 -4.73 -5.19 11.67
N GLN A 192 -5.39 -6.14 11.02
CA GLN A 192 -6.86 -6.22 11.02
C GLN A 192 -7.47 -6.29 12.44
N PRO A 193 -7.02 -7.20 13.35
CA PRO A 193 -7.59 -7.24 14.70
C PRO A 193 -7.33 -5.97 15.51
N LEU A 194 -6.22 -5.28 15.24
CA LEU A 194 -5.88 -4.04 15.93
C LEU A 194 -6.76 -2.87 15.47
N LEU A 195 -7.11 -2.78 14.18
CA LEU A 195 -8.10 -1.83 13.68
C LEU A 195 -9.48 -2.10 14.30
N GLU A 196 -9.96 -3.34 14.25
CA GLU A 196 -11.26 -3.71 14.81
C GLU A 196 -11.36 -3.34 16.30
N ARG A 197 -10.29 -3.58 17.06
CA ARG A 197 -10.24 -3.21 18.49
C ARG A 197 -10.26 -1.70 18.68
N TYR A 198 -9.55 -0.95 17.84
CA TYR A 198 -9.52 0.51 17.89
C TYR A 198 -10.89 1.12 17.54
N GLU A 199 -11.56 0.60 16.51
CA GLU A 199 -12.90 1.03 16.10
C GLU A 199 -13.92 0.80 17.22
N ARG A 200 -13.95 -0.41 17.81
CA ARG A 200 -14.83 -0.72 18.95
C ARG A 200 -14.58 0.21 20.15
N SER A 201 -13.31 0.50 20.45
CA SER A 201 -12.94 1.38 21.56
C SER A 201 -13.32 2.85 21.30
N THR A 202 -13.41 3.25 20.03
CA THR A 202 -13.80 4.60 19.63
C THR A 202 -15.32 4.73 19.64
N ALA A 203 -16.05 3.76 19.10
CA ALA A 203 -17.51 3.71 19.11
C ALA A 203 -18.07 3.77 20.55
N ALA A 204 -17.53 2.95 21.46
CA ALA A 204 -17.94 2.94 22.87
C ALA A 204 -17.71 4.27 23.61
N LYS A 205 -16.86 5.17 23.08
CA LYS A 205 -16.57 6.49 23.65
C LYS A 205 -17.47 7.60 23.08
N LEU A 206 -18.14 7.36 21.95
CA LEU A 206 -19.15 8.27 21.41
C LEU A 206 -20.54 8.03 22.04
N ASP A 207 -20.78 6.84 22.60
CA ASP A 207 -22.04 6.46 23.23
C ASP A 207 -22.14 6.85 24.72
N THR A 208 -21.07 7.44 25.30
CA THR A 208 -20.98 7.92 26.70
C THR A 208 -20.77 9.42 26.77
#